data_AF-A0A7S2XAF0-F1
#
_entry.id   AF-A0A7S2XAF0-F1
#
_cell.length_a   1.000
_cell.length_b   1.000
_cell.length_c   1.000
_cell.angle_alpha   90.00
_cell.angle_beta   90.00
_cell.angle_gamma   90.00
#
_symmetry.space_group_name_H-M   'P 1'
#
loop_
_entity.id
_entity.type
_entity.pdbx_description
1 polymer ?
#
loop_
_entity_poly.entity_id
_entity_poly.type
_entity_poly.pdbx_seq_one_letter_code
_entity_poly.pdbx_strand_id
1 'polypeptide(L)'
;AGGPAPDDGHEEWVLQIREADNGEIICSAYTTELKLSGSRLSFSSFSLKMESDSATAISAPHGSARSMGRAPLAPNEISLGGNAITHGPGFNGKLGYVELLGTPGGGSPAAAGGEQAKSRSWW
;
A
#
# COMPACT_ATOMS: atom_id res chain seq x y z
N ALA A 1 -8.68 29.63 -29.76
CA ALA A 1 -8.12 28.26 -29.67
C ALA A 1 -7.60 28.06 -28.25
N GLY A 2 -8.35 27.37 -27.40
CA GLY A 2 -7.87 26.94 -26.09
C GLY A 2 -7.32 25.53 -26.25
N GLY A 3 -6.00 25.39 -26.36
CA GLY A 3 -5.36 24.08 -26.28
C GLY A 3 -5.61 23.49 -24.89
N PRO A 4 -5.61 22.15 -24.74
CA PRO A 4 -5.66 21.54 -23.41
C PRO A 4 -4.53 22.11 -22.54
N ALA A 5 -4.85 22.43 -21.29
CA ALA A 5 -3.85 22.83 -20.31
C ALA A 5 -2.74 21.76 -20.26
N PRO A 6 -1.46 22.17 -20.15
CA PRO A 6 -0.37 21.21 -19.99
C PRO A 6 -0.66 20.37 -18.75
N ASP A 7 -0.67 19.06 -18.91
CA ASP A 7 -0.81 18.10 -17.81
C ASP A 7 0.36 18.31 -16.84
N ASP A 8 0.07 18.77 -15.62
CA ASP A 8 1.05 19.29 -14.68
C ASP A 8 1.94 18.21 -14.02
N GLY A 9 1.89 16.97 -14.55
CA GLY A 9 2.77 15.87 -14.13
C GLY A 9 2.44 15.31 -12.75
N HIS A 10 1.26 15.61 -12.21
CA HIS A 10 0.80 15.09 -10.93
C HIS A 10 0.00 13.79 -11.13
N GLU A 11 0.31 12.77 -10.33
CA GLU A 11 -0.44 11.52 -10.29
C GLU A 11 -1.23 11.42 -8.99
N GLU A 12 -2.51 11.06 -9.08
CA GLU A 12 -3.35 10.82 -7.91
C GLU A 12 -3.15 9.41 -7.36
N TRP A 13 -2.86 9.32 -6.07
CA TRP A 13 -2.73 8.06 -5.34
C TRP A 13 -3.83 7.94 -4.29
N VAL A 14 -4.45 6.77 -4.23
CA VAL A 14 -5.42 6.40 -3.20
C VAL A 14 -4.73 5.53 -2.17
N LEU A 15 -4.84 5.94 -0.91
CA LEU A 15 -4.53 5.10 0.24
C LEU A 15 -5.82 4.47 0.74
N GLN A 16 -5.85 3.14 0.87
CA GLN A 16 -6.98 2.39 1.38
C GLN A 16 -6.54 1.54 2.56
N ILE A 17 -7.31 1.59 3.65
CA ILE A 17 -7.19 0.67 4.78
C ILE A 17 -8.54 -0.02 4.94
N ARG A 18 -8.55 -1.36 4.97
CA ARG A 18 -9.76 -2.17 5.15
C ARG A 18 -9.49 -3.34 6.08
N GLU A 19 -10.49 -3.77 6.80
CA GLU A 19 -10.49 -5.01 7.56
C GLU A 19 -11.22 -6.09 6.72
N ALA A 20 -10.59 -7.23 6.52
CA ALA A 20 -11.19 -8.38 5.87
C ALA A 20 -12.03 -9.18 6.88
N ASP A 21 -12.95 -10.03 6.38
CA ASP A 21 -13.87 -10.80 7.24
C ASP A 21 -13.16 -11.73 8.24
N ASN A 22 -11.89 -12.07 7.98
CA ASN A 22 -11.04 -12.87 8.85
C ASN A 22 -10.27 -12.04 9.90
N GLY A 23 -10.54 -10.73 10.01
CA GLY A 23 -9.86 -9.81 10.93
C GLY A 23 -8.49 -9.33 10.47
N GLU A 24 -8.08 -9.64 9.22
CA GLU A 24 -6.84 -9.11 8.65
C GLU A 24 -7.03 -7.65 8.20
N ILE A 25 -6.07 -6.81 8.54
CA ILE A 25 -6.00 -5.43 8.07
C ILE A 25 -5.21 -5.39 6.78
N ILE A 26 -5.81 -4.86 5.73
CA ILE A 26 -5.17 -4.65 4.43
C ILE A 26 -4.97 -3.15 4.25
N CYS A 27 -3.71 -2.73 4.12
CA CYS A 27 -3.34 -1.36 3.80
C CYS A 27 -2.76 -1.37 2.39
N SER A 28 -3.28 -0.56 1.49
CA SER A 28 -2.80 -0.46 0.12
C SER A 28 -2.72 0.98 -0.36
N ALA A 29 -1.75 1.24 -1.22
CA ALA A 29 -1.62 2.50 -1.93
C ALA A 29 -1.52 2.23 -3.44
N TYR A 30 -2.32 2.93 -4.24
CA TYR A 30 -2.36 2.72 -5.68
C TYR A 30 -2.75 3.97 -6.45
N THR A 31 -2.27 4.08 -7.68
CA THR A 31 -2.67 5.16 -8.59
C THR A 31 -4.04 4.87 -9.22
N THR A 32 -4.88 5.90 -9.34
CA THR A 32 -6.18 5.81 -10.03
C THR A 32 -6.00 5.71 -11.55
N GLU A 33 -4.83 6.13 -12.06
CA GLU A 33 -4.42 6.06 -13.45
C GLU A 33 -3.81 4.71 -13.85
N LEU A 34 -4.30 3.61 -13.27
CA LEU A 34 -4.03 2.24 -13.76
C LEU A 34 -4.47 1.98 -15.22
N LYS A 35 -4.99 3.00 -15.91
CA LYS A 35 -5.43 2.98 -17.31
C LYS A 35 -4.24 3.12 -18.26
N LEU A 36 -3.68 1.97 -18.65
CA LEU A 36 -2.96 1.70 -19.92
C LEU A 36 -1.70 2.51 -20.28
N SER A 37 -1.47 3.72 -19.78
CA SER A 37 -0.30 4.55 -20.11
C SER A 37 0.87 4.41 -19.13
N GLY A 38 0.65 3.73 -18.00
CA GLY A 38 1.63 3.67 -16.92
C GLY A 38 1.76 4.98 -16.15
N SER A 39 2.40 4.94 -14.98
CA SER A 39 2.61 6.13 -14.14
C SER A 39 3.58 7.00 -14.89
N ARG A 40 3.28 8.30 -14.93
CA ARG A 40 4.18 9.30 -15.49
C ARG A 40 5.34 9.60 -14.54
N LEU A 41 5.27 9.09 -13.30
CA LEU A 41 6.26 9.29 -12.26
C LEU A 41 7.23 8.13 -12.17
N SER A 42 8.51 8.46 -12.01
CA SER A 42 9.55 7.52 -11.59
C SER A 42 9.92 7.83 -10.15
N PHE A 43 9.71 6.86 -9.25
CA PHE A 43 9.99 7.01 -7.83
C PHE A 43 11.46 6.65 -7.55
N SER A 44 12.16 7.45 -6.74
CA SER A 44 13.47 7.04 -6.23
C SER A 44 13.37 5.97 -5.14
N SER A 45 12.23 5.91 -4.44
CA SER A 45 11.99 5.06 -3.29
C SER A 45 10.50 4.99 -2.97
N PHE A 46 10.07 3.92 -2.31
CA PHE A 46 8.77 3.87 -1.64
C PHE A 46 8.87 3.15 -0.29
N SER A 47 7.89 3.42 0.58
CA SER A 47 7.61 2.67 1.80
C SER A 47 6.11 2.75 2.10
N LEU A 48 5.51 1.61 2.40
CA LEU A 48 4.21 1.53 3.07
C LEU A 48 4.45 0.90 4.44
N LYS A 49 3.84 1.46 5.48
CA LYS A 49 3.98 0.99 6.86
C LYS A 49 2.64 1.04 7.57
N MET A 50 2.34 0.01 8.35
CA MET A 50 1.17 -0.04 9.23
C MET A 50 1.58 0.27 10.66
N GLU A 51 0.95 1.25 11.28
CA GLU A 51 1.15 1.58 12.69
C GLU A 51 -0.18 1.51 13.43
N SER A 52 -0.14 1.10 14.70
CA SER A 52 -1.30 1.10 15.59
C SER A 52 -1.08 2.12 16.68
N ASP A 53 -2.10 2.96 16.92
CA ASP A 53 -2.14 3.88 18.06
C ASP A 53 -2.47 3.15 19.37
N SER A 54 -2.91 1.88 19.31
CA SER A 54 -3.19 1.07 20.48
C SER A 54 -1.95 0.30 20.95
N ALA A 55 -1.96 -0.15 22.20
CA ALA A 55 -0.95 -1.07 22.72
C ALA A 55 -0.89 -2.43 21.96
N THR A 56 -1.81 -2.66 21.03
CA THR A 56 -1.85 -3.84 20.19
C THR A 56 -0.89 -3.69 19.03
N ALA A 57 0.20 -4.46 19.05
CA ALA A 57 1.14 -4.52 17.93
C ALA A 57 0.45 -5.06 16.66
N ILE A 58 0.78 -4.48 15.51
CA ILE A 58 0.42 -5.01 14.19
C ILE A 58 1.62 -5.78 13.66
N SER A 59 1.39 -7.04 13.29
CA SER A 59 2.36 -7.84 12.53
C SER A 59 1.91 -7.85 11.08
N ALA A 60 2.76 -7.40 10.15
CA ALA A 60 2.46 -7.43 8.71
C ALA A 60 3.52 -8.23 7.94
N PRO A 61 3.53 -9.57 8.07
CA PRO A 61 4.55 -10.43 7.47
C PRO A 61 4.39 -10.56 5.95
N HIS A 62 3.26 -10.12 5.40
CA HIS A 62 2.92 -10.27 3.99
C HIS A 62 2.69 -8.89 3.36
N GLY A 63 3.19 -8.74 2.15
CA GLY A 63 2.98 -7.56 1.34
C GLY A 63 3.35 -7.86 -0.11
N SER A 64 2.78 -7.07 -1.01
CA SER A 64 3.06 -7.19 -2.44
C SER A 64 3.11 -5.82 -3.07
N ALA A 65 3.83 -5.71 -4.18
CA ALA A 65 3.87 -4.50 -4.98
C ALA A 65 3.84 -4.86 -6.45
N ARG A 66 3.27 -3.96 -7.25
CA ARG A 66 3.17 -4.13 -8.70
C ARG A 66 3.64 -2.88 -9.40
N SER A 67 4.32 -3.09 -10.51
CA SER A 67 4.66 -2.04 -11.44
C SER A 67 3.42 -1.58 -12.22
N MET A 68 3.57 -0.43 -12.86
CA MET A 68 2.61 0.09 -13.81
C MET A 68 2.53 -0.84 -15.03
N GLY A 69 1.37 -1.47 -15.24
CA GLY A 69 1.22 -2.63 -16.13
C GLY A 69 0.80 -3.92 -15.40
N ARG A 70 0.64 -3.86 -14.07
CA ARG A 70 0.14 -4.93 -13.18
C ARG A 70 1.08 -6.13 -13.02
N ALA A 71 2.30 -6.07 -13.55
CA ALA A 71 3.31 -7.08 -13.27
C ALA A 71 3.79 -6.96 -11.81
N PRO A 72 3.82 -8.06 -11.04
CA PRO A 72 4.44 -8.06 -9.73
C PRO A 72 5.88 -7.55 -9.80
N LEU A 73 6.30 -6.76 -8.82
CA LEU A 73 7.71 -6.44 -8.64
C LEU A 73 8.47 -7.71 -8.29
N ALA A 74 9.69 -7.84 -8.81
CA ALA A 74 10.53 -8.99 -8.52
C ALA A 74 10.95 -8.99 -7.03
N PRO A 75 11.29 -10.17 -6.45
CA PRO A 75 11.61 -10.26 -5.03
C PRO A 75 12.73 -9.33 -4.54
N ASN A 76 13.70 -9.00 -5.38
CA ASN A 76 14.80 -8.09 -5.06
C ASN A 76 14.44 -6.58 -5.19
N GLU A 77 13.28 -6.27 -5.77
CA GLU A 77 12.76 -4.90 -5.91
C GLU A 77 11.95 -4.46 -4.68
N ILE A 78 11.63 -5.39 -3.77
CA ILE A 78 10.90 -5.13 -2.54
C ILE A 78 11.66 -5.67 -1.32
N SER A 79 11.37 -5.12 -0.16
CA SER A 79 11.87 -5.62 1.12
C SER A 79 10.75 -5.56 2.14
N LEU A 80 10.48 -6.69 2.80
CA LEU A 80 9.50 -6.81 3.86
C LEU A 80 10.22 -6.83 5.21
N GLY A 81 9.76 -6.01 6.15
CA GLY A 81 10.35 -5.91 7.48
C GLY A 81 9.35 -5.43 8.52
N GLY A 82 9.06 -6.29 9.51
CA GLY A 82 8.16 -5.97 10.63
C GLY A 82 6.74 -5.65 10.16
N ASN A 83 6.42 -4.36 10.15
CA ASN A 83 5.12 -3.80 9.75
C ASN A 83 5.21 -2.94 8.47
N ALA A 84 6.27 -3.09 7.69
CA ALA A 84 6.54 -2.27 6.51
C ALA A 84 6.94 -3.10 5.28
N ILE A 85 6.60 -2.57 4.11
CA ILE A 85 7.17 -2.93 2.82
C ILE A 85 7.91 -1.70 2.28
N THR A 86 9.14 -1.88 1.84
CA THR A 86 9.96 -0.83 1.25
C THR A 86 10.49 -1.26 -0.11
N HIS A 87 10.96 -0.29 -0.89
CA HIS A 87 11.77 -0.59 -2.07
C HIS A 87 13.03 -1.38 -1.69
N GLY A 88 13.38 -2.35 -2.52
CA GLY A 88 14.63 -3.08 -2.47
C GLY A 88 15.67 -2.49 -3.44
N PRO A 89 16.92 -3.00 -3.42
CA PRO A 89 18.01 -2.47 -4.25
C PRO A 89 17.78 -2.66 -5.75
N GLY A 90 16.89 -3.57 -6.16
CA GLY A 90 16.55 -3.79 -7.57
C GLY A 90 15.48 -2.84 -8.12
N PHE A 91 14.84 -2.02 -7.28
CA PHE A 91 13.68 -1.24 -7.68
C PHE A 91 14.01 -0.23 -8.80
N ASN A 92 13.29 -0.34 -9.92
CA ASN A 92 13.55 0.47 -11.12
C ASN A 92 12.74 1.79 -11.18
N GLY A 93 12.08 2.17 -10.10
CA GLY A 93 11.29 3.39 -10.01
C GLY A 93 9.85 3.29 -10.48
N LYS A 94 9.40 2.14 -11.00
CA LYS A 94 8.03 1.94 -11.46
C LYS A 94 7.16 1.29 -10.39
N LEU A 95 6.33 2.08 -9.72
CA LEU A 95 5.32 1.61 -8.78
C LEU A 95 3.93 2.01 -9.27
N GLY A 96 2.98 1.09 -9.20
CA GLY A 96 1.55 1.38 -9.44
C GLY A 96 0.62 0.90 -8.34
N TYR A 97 1.08 -0.04 -7.53
CA TYR A 97 0.33 -0.63 -6.43
C TYR A 97 1.31 -1.14 -5.39
N VAL A 98 1.00 -0.93 -4.12
CA VAL A 98 1.68 -1.56 -2.99
C VAL A 98 0.64 -1.92 -1.94
N GLU A 99 0.79 -3.07 -1.32
CA GLU A 99 -0.05 -3.51 -0.20
C GLU A 99 0.76 -4.16 0.90
N LEU A 100 0.21 -4.07 2.10
CA LEU A 100 0.58 -4.81 3.29
C LEU A 100 -0.65 -5.49 3.84
N LEU A 101 -0.46 -6.70 4.36
CA LEU A 101 -1.47 -7.49 5.04
C LEU A 101 -0.97 -7.68 6.47
N GLY A 102 -1.74 -7.16 7.42
CA GLY A 102 -1.40 -7.12 8.83
C GLY A 102 -2.45 -7.80 9.70
N THR A 103 -2.02 -8.44 10.78
CA THR A 103 -2.92 -9.00 11.78
C THR A 103 -2.76 -8.22 13.09
N PRO A 104 -3.84 -7.68 13.66
CA PRO A 104 -3.81 -7.11 15.00
C PRO A 104 -3.47 -8.21 16.02
N GLY A 105 -2.52 -7.94 16.91
CA GLY A 105 -2.38 -8.71 18.14
C GLY A 105 -1.37 -9.86 18.14
N GLY A 106 -0.69 -10.18 17.03
CA GLY A 106 0.55 -10.99 16.99
C GLY A 106 0.59 -12.32 17.78
N GLY A 107 -0.55 -12.80 18.26
CA GLY A 107 -0.75 -13.98 19.08
C GLY A 107 -1.92 -14.75 18.51
N SER A 108 -1.79 -16.07 18.48
CA SER A 108 -2.73 -17.06 17.92
C SER A 108 -4.21 -16.63 17.94
N PRO A 109 -5.00 -17.00 16.92
CA PRO A 109 -6.41 -16.66 16.83
C PRO A 109 -7.19 -17.33 17.98
N ALA A 110 -7.34 -16.60 19.08
CA ALA A 110 -8.16 -16.98 20.22
C ALA A 110 -8.88 -15.74 20.72
N ALA A 111 -10.14 -15.62 20.26
CA ALA A 111 -11.23 -14.85 20.85
C ALA A 111 -10.96 -13.39 21.24
N ALA A 112 -11.40 -12.44 20.40
CA ALA A 112 -11.88 -11.16 20.90
C ALA A 112 -13.08 -10.70 20.05
N GLY A 113 -14.19 -10.42 20.74
CA GLY A 113 -15.42 -9.90 20.17
C GLY A 113 -15.20 -8.54 19.50
N GLY A 114 -16.05 -8.26 18.52
CA GLY A 114 -15.89 -7.17 17.58
C GLY A 114 -15.83 -5.79 18.23
N GLU A 115 -14.86 -5.01 17.81
CA GLU A 115 -14.88 -3.56 17.93
C GLU A 115 -14.66 -2.98 16.53
N GLN A 116 -15.68 -2.31 15.99
CA GLN A 116 -15.66 -1.75 14.64
C GLN A 116 -14.54 -0.73 14.48
N ALA A 117 -13.65 -0.95 13.50
CA ALA A 117 -12.71 0.04 13.04
C ALA A 117 -13.43 1.28 12.49
N LYS A 118 -13.29 2.43 13.17
CA LYS A 118 -13.76 3.73 12.69
C LYS A 118 -12.84 4.22 11.56
N SER A 119 -13.35 4.31 10.34
CA SER A 119 -12.68 5.07 9.29
C SER A 119 -12.74 6.57 9.63
N ARG A 120 -11.60 7.26 9.53
CA ARG A 120 -11.54 8.73 9.57
C ARG A 120 -11.02 9.23 8.24
N SER A 121 -11.81 10.09 7.60
CA SER A 121 -11.40 10.87 6.42
C SER A 121 -10.87 12.22 6.90
N TRP A 122 -9.75 12.67 6.34
CA TRP A 122 -9.23 14.03 6.51
C TRP A 122 -9.35 14.73 5.15
N TRP A 123 -10.02 15.89 5.15
CA TRP A 123 -10.16 16.82 4.02
C TRP A 123 -9.27 18.03 4.23
#